data_AF-W9NMV3-F1
#
_entry.id   AF-W9NMV3-F1
#
_cell.length_a   1.000
_cell.length_b   1.000
_cell.length_c   1.000
_cell.angle_alpha   90.00
_cell.angle_beta   90.00
_cell.angle_gamma   90.00
#
_symmetry.space_group_name_H-M   'P 1'
#
loop_
_entity.id
_entity.type
_entity.pdbx_description
1 polymer ?
#
loop_
_entity_poly.entity_id
_entity_poly.type
_entity_poly.pdbx_seq_one_letter_code
_entity_poly.pdbx_strand_id
1 'polypeptide(L)'
;MDETIHLDQPELEKLLQTSDISSKIDVLERHTSLSIRRSPAANSVQSKQQTLQLDRKFEFGNANPFHTGINAPTRFDAEVGSCLVRGDVPLELDGTFYRVACDPIFANRNGKDIWINGDGAIHAWRFSNGVVDFKQKYVRTPRFVYERAAREPLFGTYRNPYAGDERVFDDIQGPGNTHVHSWHSWLLVCKEDSPPIAVDPDTLDTIGIYDFEGQLNPAETFTAHPKVDAVSGDTMCYSMEASGMGSNDLAYYRFDKHGKKVDECWVKTPDVTWTHDMVATENWVIFHMSNYQFDLDYMKKENGTHFSMNRFLPNRFGVLPRRNPKPEDVRWFDSLKNHTWGHLSNGFEGQDGCIYLDAFIADTDTLGVFPNMHPELDIGNPEKRLNGKLARFKIDTKAGSNELELPVVLSEVAGEMGRCDDRFITRPYNNAFGARHSPRGFDAVIHVDIAAGVTNIWEPGEGIAVGEPCFVPRQKDSPEGDGYLLVCTRDAAKRQAQLSILDATNIIAGPVCIVELPFQLCEGVHGNWVETQNLVSRKPLIDYSGVTKAIQEKFGTGAPKFYDNFIGKPVILTRAEAVPNPRLI
;
A
#
# COMPACT_ATOMS: atom_id res chain seq x y z
N MET A 1 1.16 44.95 49.77
CA MET A 1 1.68 46.33 49.71
C MET A 1 3.17 46.19 49.63
N ASP A 2 3.72 46.18 48.41
CA ASP A 2 5.16 46.27 48.18
C ASP A 2 5.47 47.75 47.96
N GLU A 3 6.13 48.37 48.94
CA GLU A 3 6.65 49.73 48.79
C GLU A 3 8.06 49.65 48.20
N THR A 4 8.18 50.05 46.94
CA THR A 4 9.46 50.29 46.27
C THR A 4 9.98 51.66 46.72
N ILE A 5 11.09 51.69 47.46
CA ILE A 5 11.75 52.94 47.87
C ILE A 5 12.71 53.38 46.76
N HIS A 6 12.52 54.59 46.24
CA HIS A 6 13.47 55.28 45.36
C HIS A 6 14.47 56.07 46.21
N LEU A 7 15.76 55.73 46.12
CA LEU A 7 16.85 56.48 46.75
C LEU A 7 17.62 57.30 45.70
N ASP A 8 17.93 58.55 46.06
CA ASP A 8 18.63 59.50 45.20
C ASP A 8 20.15 59.25 45.19
N GLN A 9 20.79 59.53 44.05
CA GLN A 9 22.15 59.09 43.71
C GLN A 9 23.23 59.35 44.78
N PRO A 10 23.24 60.50 45.50
CA PRO A 10 24.25 60.76 46.54
C PRO A 10 24.09 59.92 47.82
N GLU A 11 22.87 59.50 48.16
CA GLU A 11 22.64 58.59 49.30
C GLU A 11 23.00 57.14 48.96
N LEU A 12 22.84 56.74 47.69
CA LEU A 12 23.25 55.44 47.17
C LEU A 12 24.78 55.26 47.25
N GLU A 13 25.55 56.30 46.88
CA GLU A 13 27.02 56.29 46.97
C GLU A 13 27.53 56.26 48.41
N LYS A 14 26.80 56.87 49.36
CA LYS A 14 27.15 56.86 50.79
C LYS A 14 26.88 55.49 51.42
N LEU A 15 25.79 54.82 51.03
CA LEU A 15 25.50 53.44 51.43
C LEU A 15 26.52 52.44 50.87
N LEU A 16 26.99 52.65 49.63
CA LEU A 16 28.03 51.81 49.01
C LEU A 16 29.44 51.99 49.63
N GLN A 17 29.69 53.09 50.34
CA GLN A 17 30.96 53.32 51.05
C GLN A 17 30.97 52.81 52.50
N THR A 18 29.81 52.68 53.16
CA THR A 18 29.72 52.20 54.55
C THR A 18 29.10 50.81 54.70
N SER A 19 28.62 50.20 53.62
CA SER A 19 28.21 48.81 53.61
C SER A 19 29.08 48.02 52.66
N ASP A 20 29.62 46.94 53.19
CA ASP A 20 30.40 45.90 52.52
C ASP A 20 29.50 45.19 51.46
N ILE A 21 29.14 45.90 50.39
CA ILE A 21 28.26 45.43 49.31
C ILE A 21 29.08 45.12 48.04
N SER A 22 30.41 45.32 48.05
CA SER A 22 31.27 44.64 47.09
C SER A 22 31.35 43.12 47.31
N SER A 23 30.86 42.62 48.46
CA SER A 23 30.89 41.21 48.83
C SER A 23 29.54 40.48 48.70
N LYS A 24 28.50 41.13 48.14
CA LYS A 24 27.16 40.53 47.93
C LYS A 24 26.70 40.41 46.48
N ILE A 25 27.62 40.46 45.52
CA ILE A 25 27.42 39.59 44.35
C ILE A 25 27.68 38.20 44.90
N ASP A 26 26.68 37.31 44.88
CA ASP A 26 26.82 35.92 45.30
C ASP A 26 28.10 35.32 44.71
N VAL A 27 29.20 35.37 45.47
CA VAL A 27 30.37 34.55 45.21
C VAL A 27 29.91 33.19 45.66
N LEU A 28 29.36 32.41 44.72
CA LEU A 28 29.14 30.99 44.90
C LEU A 28 30.47 30.41 45.40
N GLU A 29 30.59 30.17 46.71
CA GLU A 29 31.70 29.44 47.29
C GLU A 29 31.65 28.02 46.71
N ARG A 30 32.41 27.80 45.63
CA ARG A 30 32.53 26.49 45.02
C ARG A 30 33.30 25.60 45.99
N HIS A 31 32.60 24.68 46.63
CA HIS A 31 33.20 23.59 47.39
C HIS A 31 34.38 22.99 46.60
N THR A 32 35.58 23.03 47.18
CA THR A 32 36.82 22.52 46.56
C THR A 32 36.89 20.99 46.46
N SER A 33 35.81 20.29 46.86
CA SER A 33 35.66 18.84 46.85
C SER A 33 34.64 18.30 45.84
N LEU A 34 34.15 19.14 44.91
CA LEU A 34 33.22 18.69 43.87
C LEU A 34 33.95 17.92 42.76
N SER A 35 33.77 16.61 42.73
CA SER A 35 34.30 15.75 41.65
C SER A 35 33.24 15.53 40.57
N ILE A 36 33.58 15.79 39.31
CA ILE A 36 32.74 15.48 38.16
C ILE A 36 33.07 14.07 37.70
N ARG A 37 32.09 13.17 37.75
CA ARG A 37 32.20 11.83 37.16
C ARG A 37 31.51 11.81 35.80
N ARG A 38 32.15 11.21 34.80
CA ARG A 38 31.59 10.99 33.46
C ARG A 38 31.45 9.49 33.21
N SER A 39 30.44 9.10 32.45
CA SER A 39 30.31 7.72 31.97
C SER A 39 31.50 7.38 31.04
N PRO A 40 32.04 6.15 31.09
CA PRO A 40 33.00 5.70 30.10
C PRO A 40 32.36 5.61 28.72
N ALA A 41 33.16 5.70 27.65
CA ALA A 41 32.67 5.60 26.27
C ALA A 41 31.91 4.29 25.98
N ALA A 42 32.29 3.20 26.66
CA ALA A 42 31.60 1.90 26.59
C ALA A 42 30.15 1.92 27.12
N ASN A 43 29.76 2.97 27.85
CA ASN A 43 28.39 3.20 28.30
C ASN A 43 27.63 4.19 27.40
N SER A 44 28.17 4.53 26.24
CA SER A 44 27.43 5.25 25.20
C SER A 44 26.25 4.41 24.71
N VAL A 45 25.25 5.09 24.14
CA VAL A 45 24.09 4.44 23.53
C VAL A 45 24.52 3.45 22.45
N GLN A 46 25.47 3.86 21.58
CA GLN A 46 25.95 3.03 20.48
C GLN A 46 26.59 1.73 20.98
N SER A 47 27.47 1.81 21.99
CA SER A 47 28.11 0.64 22.59
C SER A 47 27.10 -0.26 23.31
N LYS A 48 26.12 0.33 24.02
CA LYS A 48 25.08 -0.44 24.70
C LYS A 48 24.11 -1.10 23.73
N GLN A 49 23.75 -0.48 22.61
CA GLN A 49 22.91 -1.11 21.58
C GLN A 49 23.55 -2.34 20.93
N GLN A 50 24.88 -2.43 20.91
CA GLN A 50 25.60 -3.62 20.42
C GLN A 50 25.66 -4.76 21.44
N THR A 51 25.39 -4.49 22.72
CA THR A 51 25.55 -5.48 23.81
C THR A 51 24.24 -5.86 24.49
N LEU A 52 23.25 -4.95 24.50
CA LEU A 52 21.91 -5.22 24.96
C LEU A 52 21.15 -5.97 23.86
N GLN A 53 20.57 -7.12 24.23
CA GLN A 53 19.78 -7.93 23.30
C GLN A 53 18.49 -7.20 22.93
N LEU A 54 18.12 -7.27 21.65
CA LEU A 54 16.80 -6.88 21.19
C LEU A 54 15.79 -7.93 21.63
N ASP A 55 14.58 -7.50 22.00
CA ASP A 55 13.51 -8.46 22.29
C ASP A 55 13.16 -9.24 21.00
N ARG A 56 13.09 -10.57 21.09
CA ARG A 56 12.89 -11.50 19.97
C ARG A 56 11.72 -11.10 19.07
N LYS A 57 10.63 -10.56 19.64
CA LYS A 57 9.45 -10.11 18.87
C LYS A 57 9.69 -8.87 18.01
N PHE A 58 10.89 -8.28 18.06
CA PHE A 58 11.33 -7.17 17.22
C PHE A 58 12.61 -7.50 16.43
N GLU A 59 13.05 -8.77 16.42
CA GLU A 59 14.22 -9.23 15.66
C GLU A 59 13.89 -9.52 14.19
N PHE A 60 13.41 -8.50 13.47
CA PHE A 60 12.96 -8.63 12.08
C PHE A 60 14.03 -9.19 11.14
N GLY A 61 15.30 -8.79 11.29
CA GLY A 61 16.39 -9.15 10.37
C GLY A 61 16.88 -10.61 10.46
N ASN A 62 16.67 -11.31 11.58
CA ASN A 62 16.98 -12.74 11.71
C ASN A 62 15.78 -13.61 11.32
N ALA A 63 14.56 -13.08 11.43
CA ALA A 63 13.32 -13.78 11.14
C ALA A 63 12.87 -13.64 9.67
N ASN A 64 13.24 -12.55 8.99
CA ASN A 64 12.88 -12.29 7.61
C ASN A 64 13.79 -11.18 6.98
N PRO A 65 14.70 -11.52 6.04
CA PRO A 65 15.61 -10.53 5.44
C PRO A 65 14.89 -9.42 4.66
N PHE A 66 13.62 -9.64 4.26
CA PHE A 66 12.82 -8.64 3.55
C PHE A 66 12.44 -7.42 4.41
N HIS A 67 12.64 -7.46 5.74
CA HIS A 67 12.31 -6.36 6.66
C HIS A 67 13.56 -5.62 7.18
N THR A 68 14.55 -5.43 6.31
CA THR A 68 15.81 -4.75 6.64
C THR A 68 16.09 -3.59 5.68
N GLY A 69 17.03 -2.71 6.04
CA GLY A 69 17.43 -1.58 5.20
C GLY A 69 16.26 -0.66 4.86
N ILE A 70 16.03 -0.43 3.56
CA ILE A 70 14.94 0.39 3.03
C ILE A 70 13.54 -0.17 3.34
N ASN A 71 13.43 -1.47 3.65
CA ASN A 71 12.19 -2.14 4.01
C ASN A 71 12.07 -2.41 5.52
N ALA A 72 12.92 -1.77 6.34
CA ALA A 72 12.82 -1.89 7.79
C ALA A 72 11.45 -1.35 8.29
N PRO A 73 10.76 -2.06 9.19
CA PRO A 73 9.42 -1.68 9.66
C PRO A 73 9.37 -0.26 10.24
N THR A 74 8.30 0.48 9.95
CA THR A 74 8.14 1.87 10.40
C THR A 74 7.32 1.98 11.68
N ARG A 75 6.20 1.24 11.74
CA ARG A 75 5.41 1.00 12.96
C ARG A 75 4.84 2.26 13.62
N PHE A 76 4.38 3.22 12.83
CA PHE A 76 3.70 4.42 13.32
C PHE A 76 2.39 4.70 12.59
N ASP A 77 1.49 5.41 13.27
CA ASP A 77 0.45 6.22 12.62
C ASP A 77 0.92 7.67 12.67
N ALA A 78 0.83 8.41 11.57
CA ALA A 78 1.34 9.78 11.49
C ALA A 78 0.56 10.62 10.47
N GLU A 79 0.66 11.94 10.61
CA GLU A 79 0.20 12.90 9.62
C GLU A 79 1.24 13.99 9.42
N VAL A 80 1.30 14.54 8.21
CA VAL A 80 2.17 15.64 7.82
C VAL A 80 1.32 16.61 7.01
N GLY A 81 1.04 17.78 7.59
CA GLY A 81 0.35 18.84 6.87
C GLY A 81 1.30 19.67 6.02
N SER A 82 0.83 20.10 4.85
CA SER A 82 1.59 20.95 3.93
C SER A 82 2.99 20.39 3.68
N CYS A 83 3.05 19.20 3.09
CA CYS A 83 4.30 18.53 2.77
C CYS A 83 5.25 19.44 1.97
N LEU A 84 6.56 19.21 2.14
CA LEU A 84 7.58 19.96 1.40
C LEU A 84 7.51 19.58 -0.08
N VAL A 85 7.40 20.57 -0.95
CA VAL A 85 7.29 20.39 -2.41
C VAL A 85 8.52 20.96 -3.12
N ARG A 86 9.02 20.23 -4.13
CA ARG A 86 9.93 20.75 -5.17
C ARG A 86 9.22 20.75 -6.52
N GLY A 87 9.34 21.85 -7.25
CA GLY A 87 8.51 22.11 -8.44
C GLY A 87 7.16 22.68 -8.03
N ASP A 88 6.17 22.55 -8.92
CA ASP A 88 4.80 23.01 -8.68
C ASP A 88 3.86 21.81 -8.73
N VAL A 89 3.03 21.66 -7.69
CA VAL A 89 1.98 20.62 -7.68
C VAL A 89 0.97 20.97 -8.77
N PRO A 90 0.70 20.08 -9.75
CA PRO A 90 -0.31 20.34 -10.78
C PRO A 90 -1.67 20.67 -10.16
N LEU A 91 -2.27 21.79 -10.58
CA LEU A 91 -3.52 22.29 -10.00
C LEU A 91 -4.73 21.45 -10.40
N GLU A 92 -4.57 20.64 -11.45
CA GLU A 92 -5.51 19.64 -11.92
C GLU A 92 -5.68 18.48 -10.94
N LEU A 93 -4.66 18.19 -10.11
CA LEU A 93 -4.75 17.14 -9.10
C LEU A 93 -5.59 17.61 -7.91
N ASP A 94 -6.81 17.09 -7.82
CA ASP A 94 -7.77 17.42 -6.75
C ASP A 94 -8.45 16.17 -6.19
N GLY A 95 -7.73 15.42 -5.36
CA GLY A 95 -8.17 14.12 -4.88
C GLY A 95 -7.18 13.53 -3.89
N THR A 96 -7.24 12.22 -3.69
CA THR A 96 -6.32 11.52 -2.78
C THR A 96 -5.76 10.28 -3.44
N PHE A 97 -4.44 10.14 -3.41
CA PHE A 97 -3.76 8.90 -3.74
C PHE A 97 -3.66 8.04 -2.48
N TYR A 98 -4.36 6.91 -2.47
CA TYR A 98 -4.26 5.91 -1.42
C TYR A 98 -3.44 4.74 -1.91
N ARG A 99 -2.58 4.19 -1.05
CA ARG A 99 -1.99 2.87 -1.25
C ARG A 99 -1.83 2.16 0.08
N VAL A 100 -1.56 0.87 0.03
CA VAL A 100 -1.26 0.09 1.24
C VAL A 100 0.18 -0.42 1.24
N ALA A 101 0.75 -0.57 2.42
CA ALA A 101 2.08 -1.10 2.69
C ALA A 101 2.03 -2.32 3.60
N CYS A 102 3.01 -3.20 3.45
CA CYS A 102 3.23 -4.32 4.35
C CYS A 102 4.23 -3.89 5.42
N ASP A 103 3.75 -3.50 6.60
CA ASP A 103 4.57 -2.98 7.70
C ASP A 103 4.36 -3.78 9.00
N PRO A 104 5.12 -4.85 9.25
CA PRO A 104 4.87 -5.73 10.39
C PRO A 104 5.10 -5.02 11.73
N ILE A 105 4.14 -5.14 12.64
CA ILE A 105 4.28 -4.61 14.02
C ILE A 105 5.27 -5.45 14.84
N PHE A 106 5.19 -6.78 14.68
CA PHE A 106 6.03 -7.77 15.35
C PHE A 106 6.76 -8.66 14.34
N ALA A 107 7.92 -9.17 14.73
CA ALA A 107 8.60 -10.21 13.98
C ALA A 107 7.76 -11.50 14.02
N ASN A 108 7.79 -12.27 12.93
CA ASN A 108 7.04 -13.52 12.81
C ASN A 108 7.36 -14.49 13.96
N ARG A 109 6.33 -15.15 14.50
CA ARG A 109 6.41 -16.05 15.64
C ARG A 109 7.42 -17.21 15.45
N ASN A 110 7.51 -17.75 14.24
CA ASN A 110 8.32 -18.93 13.92
C ASN A 110 9.62 -18.62 13.18
N GLY A 111 9.93 -17.34 12.94
CA GLY A 111 11.17 -16.93 12.28
C GLY A 111 11.26 -17.31 10.79
N LYS A 112 10.15 -17.72 10.18
CA LYS A 112 10.00 -17.91 8.72
C LYS A 112 8.83 -17.06 8.27
N ASP A 113 9.06 -16.11 7.37
CA ASP A 113 7.96 -15.36 6.79
C ASP A 113 8.33 -14.72 5.45
N ILE A 114 7.32 -14.13 4.82
CA ILE A 114 7.45 -13.40 3.57
C ILE A 114 6.95 -11.97 3.74
N TRP A 115 7.44 -11.06 2.90
CA TRP A 115 7.17 -9.63 3.06
C TRP A 115 5.68 -9.27 2.95
N ILE A 116 4.90 -10.02 2.15
CA ILE A 116 3.45 -9.84 1.99
C ILE A 116 2.60 -10.31 3.19
N ASN A 117 3.23 -10.74 4.30
CA ASN A 117 2.53 -11.08 5.54
C ASN A 117 2.58 -9.96 6.61
N GLY A 118 3.21 -8.81 6.32
CA GLY A 118 3.24 -7.67 7.24
C GLY A 118 1.88 -6.98 7.37
N ASP A 119 1.59 -6.37 8.53
CA ASP A 119 0.33 -5.68 8.77
C ASP A 119 0.09 -4.53 7.78
N GLY A 120 -1.16 -4.31 7.37
CA GLY A 120 -1.52 -3.26 6.42
C GLY A 120 -1.39 -1.86 7.00
N ALA A 121 -0.60 -1.01 6.36
CA ALA A 121 -0.54 0.43 6.64
C ALA A 121 -1.00 1.22 5.41
N ILE A 122 -2.06 2.01 5.54
CA ILE A 122 -2.55 2.88 4.46
C ILE A 122 -1.70 4.14 4.43
N HIS A 123 -1.24 4.53 3.25
CA HIS A 123 -0.67 5.83 2.97
C HIS A 123 -1.67 6.64 2.15
N ALA A 124 -1.92 7.89 2.52
CA ALA A 124 -2.79 8.80 1.81
C ALA A 124 -2.06 10.13 1.54
N TRP A 125 -1.96 10.52 0.26
CA TRP A 125 -1.54 11.86 -0.14
C TRP A 125 -2.73 12.61 -0.72
N ARG A 126 -3.21 13.64 -0.02
CA ARG A 126 -4.36 14.44 -0.45
C ARG A 126 -3.89 15.71 -1.11
N PHE A 127 -4.31 15.88 -2.36
CA PHE A 127 -4.01 17.00 -3.22
C PHE A 127 -5.16 17.98 -3.24
N SER A 128 -4.85 19.26 -3.11
CA SER A 128 -5.86 20.31 -3.17
C SER A 128 -5.22 21.66 -3.44
N ASN A 129 -5.50 22.22 -4.62
CA ASN A 129 -5.08 23.56 -5.04
C ASN A 129 -3.60 23.86 -4.73
N GLY A 130 -2.71 22.97 -5.16
CA GLY A 130 -1.26 23.13 -5.00
C GLY A 130 -0.68 22.70 -3.65
N VAL A 131 -1.52 22.27 -2.69
CA VAL A 131 -1.08 21.74 -1.39
C VAL A 131 -1.25 20.23 -1.36
N VAL A 132 -0.28 19.54 -0.74
CA VAL A 132 -0.33 18.11 -0.47
C VAL A 132 -0.22 17.87 1.03
N ASP A 133 -1.22 17.19 1.58
CA ASP A 133 -1.20 16.66 2.94
C ASP A 133 -0.95 15.14 2.91
N PHE A 134 -0.30 14.61 3.94
CA PHE A 134 -0.06 13.17 4.09
C PHE A 134 -0.64 12.62 5.38
N LYS A 135 -1.19 11.40 5.33
CA LYS A 135 -1.54 10.63 6.52
C LYS A 135 -1.23 9.15 6.30
N GLN A 136 -0.73 8.50 7.36
CA GLN A 136 -0.60 7.07 7.46
C GLN A 136 -1.35 6.55 8.68
N LYS A 137 -2.16 5.49 8.50
CA LYS A 137 -2.70 4.70 9.60
C LYS A 137 -2.70 3.21 9.26
N TYR A 138 -2.43 2.40 10.26
CA TYR A 138 -2.62 0.96 10.19
C TYR A 138 -4.09 0.57 10.10
N VAL A 139 -4.36 -0.42 9.25
CA VAL A 139 -5.64 -1.11 9.19
C VAL A 139 -5.79 -1.95 10.46
N ARG A 140 -6.82 -1.66 11.25
CA ARG A 140 -7.10 -2.36 12.51
C ARG A 140 -7.85 -3.66 12.24
N THR A 141 -7.20 -4.60 11.56
CA THR A 141 -7.71 -5.96 11.35
C THR A 141 -7.89 -6.69 12.69
N PRO A 142 -8.68 -7.79 12.75
CA PRO A 142 -8.72 -8.66 13.94
C PRO A 142 -7.30 -9.04 14.40
N ARG A 143 -6.45 -9.46 13.45
CA ARG A 143 -5.02 -9.72 13.69
C ARG A 143 -4.31 -8.59 14.42
N PHE A 144 -4.38 -7.39 13.87
CA PHE A 144 -3.73 -6.21 14.44
C PHE A 144 -4.22 -5.92 15.87
N VAL A 145 -5.53 -6.00 16.10
CA VAL A 145 -6.14 -5.70 17.40
C VAL A 145 -5.73 -6.73 18.45
N TYR A 146 -5.74 -8.02 18.10
CA TYR A 146 -5.41 -9.09 19.02
C TYR A 146 -3.92 -9.05 19.42
N GLU A 147 -3.02 -8.89 18.45
CA GLU A 147 -1.58 -8.79 18.73
C GLU A 147 -1.23 -7.51 19.50
N ARG A 148 -1.96 -6.41 19.27
CA ARG A 148 -1.80 -5.18 20.06
C ARG A 148 -2.23 -5.38 21.51
N ALA A 149 -3.31 -6.12 21.76
CA ALA A 149 -3.74 -6.46 23.10
C ALA A 149 -2.75 -7.40 23.81
N ALA A 150 -2.26 -8.42 23.10
CA ALA A 150 -1.31 -9.41 23.62
C ALA A 150 0.11 -8.86 23.78
N ARG A 151 0.49 -7.85 22.99
CA ARG A 151 1.85 -7.28 22.90
C ARG A 151 2.91 -8.29 22.45
N GLU A 152 2.50 -9.24 21.63
CA GLU A 152 3.30 -10.32 21.05
C GLU A 152 2.66 -10.81 19.73
N PRO A 153 3.42 -11.45 18.82
CA PRO A 153 2.86 -12.06 17.63
C PRO A 153 2.02 -13.29 17.98
N LEU A 154 0.77 -13.30 17.52
CA LEU A 154 -0.18 -14.40 17.65
C LEU A 154 -0.35 -15.13 16.32
N PHE A 155 -0.25 -14.42 15.20
CA PHE A 155 -0.45 -14.98 13.87
C PHE A 155 0.87 -15.55 13.33
N GLY A 156 0.74 -16.58 12.49
CA GLY A 156 1.86 -17.37 11.99
C GLY A 156 2.41 -16.92 10.65
N THR A 157 3.11 -17.85 10.00
CA THR A 157 3.58 -17.75 8.61
C THR A 157 2.41 -17.44 7.66
N TYR A 158 2.68 -16.75 6.55
CA TYR A 158 1.70 -16.34 5.54
C TYR A 158 0.60 -17.39 5.26
N ARG A 159 -0.65 -16.99 5.51
CA ARG A 159 -1.88 -17.78 5.30
C ARG A 159 -1.88 -19.16 5.99
N ASN A 160 -1.10 -19.32 7.07
CA ASN A 160 -0.97 -20.58 7.80
C ASN A 160 -1.41 -20.47 9.27
N PRO A 161 -2.67 -20.84 9.60
CA PRO A 161 -3.15 -20.83 10.98
C PRO A 161 -2.45 -21.89 11.86
N TYR A 162 -1.92 -22.99 11.29
CA TYR A 162 -1.16 -24.00 12.05
C TYR A 162 0.17 -23.46 12.60
N ALA A 163 0.70 -22.39 12.00
CA ALA A 163 1.88 -21.70 12.45
C ALA A 163 1.56 -20.62 13.52
N GLY A 164 0.29 -20.36 13.81
CA GLY A 164 -0.16 -19.37 14.78
C GLY A 164 -0.25 -19.88 16.21
N ASP A 165 -0.69 -19.01 17.09
CA ASP A 165 -1.14 -19.35 18.44
C ASP A 165 -2.55 -19.98 18.38
N GLU A 166 -2.83 -20.98 19.23
CA GLU A 166 -4.12 -21.69 19.24
C GLU A 166 -5.32 -20.76 19.44
N ARG A 167 -5.12 -19.62 20.12
CA ARG A 167 -6.15 -18.62 20.38
C ARG A 167 -6.73 -18.00 19.11
N VAL A 168 -5.99 -17.99 18.01
CA VAL A 168 -6.35 -17.31 16.76
C VAL A 168 -6.46 -18.26 15.57
N PHE A 169 -6.58 -19.56 15.83
CA PHE A 169 -6.60 -20.58 14.77
C PHE A 169 -7.79 -20.44 13.82
N ASP A 170 -8.98 -20.20 14.38
CA ASP A 170 -10.25 -20.07 13.63
C ASP A 170 -10.59 -18.60 13.28
N ASP A 171 -9.71 -17.66 13.57
CA ASP A 171 -9.92 -16.24 13.29
C ASP A 171 -9.54 -15.87 11.84
N ILE A 172 -10.01 -14.70 11.40
CA ILE A 172 -9.60 -14.10 10.13
C ILE A 172 -8.10 -13.77 10.16
N GLN A 173 -7.34 -14.40 9.27
CA GLN A 173 -5.88 -14.33 9.24
C GLN A 173 -5.33 -13.09 8.51
N GLY A 174 -6.14 -12.47 7.64
CA GLY A 174 -5.69 -11.45 6.70
C GLY A 174 -5.11 -10.18 7.36
N PRO A 175 -3.90 -9.75 6.98
CA PRO A 175 -3.30 -8.51 7.48
C PRO A 175 -3.87 -7.23 6.86
N GLY A 176 -4.74 -7.33 5.85
CA GLY A 176 -5.35 -6.18 5.17
C GLY A 176 -4.32 -5.28 4.48
N ASN A 177 -3.46 -5.86 3.65
CA ASN A 177 -2.22 -5.20 3.20
C ASN A 177 -1.97 -5.19 1.67
N THR A 178 -2.93 -5.61 0.84
CA THR A 178 -2.69 -5.84 -0.59
C THR A 178 -3.19 -4.70 -1.48
N HIS A 179 -4.42 -4.23 -1.31
CA HIS A 179 -4.97 -3.16 -2.15
C HIS A 179 -5.96 -2.31 -1.37
N VAL A 180 -6.09 -1.03 -1.72
CA VAL A 180 -7.13 -0.12 -1.23
C VAL A 180 -8.00 0.37 -2.39
N HIS A 181 -9.31 0.13 -2.32
CA HIS A 181 -10.28 0.50 -3.35
C HIS A 181 -11.29 1.50 -2.82
N SER A 182 -11.74 2.43 -3.66
CA SER A 182 -12.90 3.26 -3.34
C SER A 182 -14.17 2.41 -3.45
N TRP A 183 -15.02 2.46 -2.43
CA TRP A 183 -16.31 1.78 -2.42
C TRP A 183 -17.37 2.68 -1.78
N HIS A 184 -18.21 3.29 -2.61
CA HIS A 184 -19.22 4.24 -2.17
C HIS A 184 -18.60 5.36 -1.31
N SER A 185 -18.96 5.42 -0.02
CA SER A 185 -18.48 6.44 0.92
C SER A 185 -17.23 6.02 1.70
N TRP A 186 -16.71 4.81 1.46
CA TRP A 186 -15.62 4.20 2.22
C TRP A 186 -14.47 3.79 1.30
N LEU A 187 -13.35 3.44 1.92
CA LEU A 187 -12.31 2.65 1.30
C LEU A 187 -12.46 1.19 1.74
N LEU A 188 -12.21 0.25 0.83
CA LEU A 188 -12.05 -1.16 1.14
C LEU A 188 -10.58 -1.51 1.05
N VAL A 189 -9.98 -1.93 2.15
CA VAL A 189 -8.64 -2.52 2.14
C VAL A 189 -8.78 -4.03 2.04
N CYS A 190 -8.28 -4.58 0.94
CA CYS A 190 -8.48 -5.96 0.56
C CYS A 190 -7.22 -6.79 0.81
N LYS A 191 -7.45 -8.04 1.20
CA LYS A 191 -6.49 -9.13 1.20
C LYS A 191 -7.24 -10.39 0.79
N GLU A 192 -6.73 -11.10 -0.21
CA GLU A 192 -7.42 -12.21 -0.90
C GLU A 192 -7.76 -13.45 -0.06
N ASP A 193 -7.34 -13.51 1.20
CA ASP A 193 -7.59 -14.61 2.13
C ASP A 193 -8.71 -14.31 3.14
N SER A 194 -9.36 -13.15 3.01
CA SER A 194 -10.29 -12.61 4.00
C SER A 194 -11.34 -11.71 3.33
N PRO A 195 -12.44 -11.36 4.02
CA PRO A 195 -13.31 -10.26 3.58
C PRO A 195 -12.56 -8.91 3.64
N PRO A 196 -12.98 -7.89 2.87
CA PRO A 196 -12.35 -6.59 2.90
C PRO A 196 -12.60 -5.86 4.23
N ILE A 197 -11.72 -4.92 4.56
CA ILE A 197 -11.86 -4.04 5.73
C ILE A 197 -12.28 -2.65 5.26
N ALA A 198 -13.44 -2.18 5.72
CA ALA A 198 -13.91 -0.82 5.49
C ALA A 198 -13.13 0.20 6.33
N VAL A 199 -12.77 1.31 5.72
CA VAL A 199 -12.00 2.41 6.29
C VAL A 199 -12.58 3.75 5.86
N ASP A 200 -12.64 4.73 6.78
CA ASP A 200 -13.03 6.10 6.45
C ASP A 200 -11.94 6.77 5.59
N PRO A 201 -12.27 7.35 4.42
CA PRO A 201 -11.27 7.91 3.50
C PRO A 201 -10.55 9.15 4.04
N ASP A 202 -11.11 9.85 5.01
CA ASP A 202 -10.58 11.10 5.53
C ASP A 202 -9.79 10.91 6.82
N THR A 203 -10.34 10.15 7.77
CA THR A 203 -9.67 9.92 9.04
C THR A 203 -8.70 8.74 8.99
N LEU A 204 -8.86 7.85 8.01
CA LEU A 204 -8.26 6.52 7.90
C LEU A 204 -8.57 5.63 9.11
N ASP A 205 -9.65 5.91 9.85
CA ASP A 205 -10.12 5.02 10.90
C ASP A 205 -10.74 3.76 10.28
N THR A 206 -10.33 2.61 10.81
CA THR A 206 -10.95 1.33 10.47
C THR A 206 -12.37 1.29 11.03
N ILE A 207 -13.33 1.04 10.13
CA ILE A 207 -14.74 0.83 10.46
C ILE A 207 -14.94 -0.63 10.88
N GLY A 208 -14.37 -1.57 10.12
CA GLY A 208 -14.41 -3.00 10.43
C GLY A 208 -14.45 -3.87 9.19
N ILE A 209 -14.69 -5.17 9.40
CA ILE A 209 -14.94 -6.13 8.32
C ILE A 209 -16.20 -5.71 7.55
N TYR A 210 -16.17 -5.80 6.22
CA TYR A 210 -17.29 -5.45 5.36
C TYR A 210 -17.71 -6.64 4.50
N ASP A 211 -19.00 -7.00 4.58
CA ASP A 211 -19.59 -8.18 3.92
C ASP A 211 -20.66 -7.80 2.87
N PHE A 212 -20.69 -6.53 2.46
CA PHE A 212 -21.64 -5.99 1.47
C PHE A 212 -23.09 -6.21 1.90
N GLU A 213 -23.42 -5.87 3.15
CA GLU A 213 -24.77 -6.03 3.73
C GLU A 213 -25.23 -7.50 3.68
N GLY A 214 -24.30 -8.41 3.99
CA GLY A 214 -24.49 -9.85 3.95
C GLY A 214 -24.42 -10.48 2.55
N GLN A 215 -24.22 -9.69 1.49
CA GLN A 215 -24.16 -10.20 0.11
C GLN A 215 -22.89 -11.01 -0.18
N LEU A 216 -21.83 -10.96 0.64
CA LEU A 216 -20.66 -11.82 0.46
C LEU A 216 -20.93 -13.28 0.87
N ASN A 217 -21.85 -13.50 1.81
CA ASN A 217 -22.12 -14.83 2.34
C ASN A 217 -22.61 -15.80 1.24
N PRO A 218 -22.17 -17.08 1.25
CA PRO A 218 -21.36 -17.73 2.29
C PRO A 218 -19.84 -17.68 2.05
N ALA A 219 -19.32 -16.85 1.14
CA ALA A 219 -17.90 -16.84 0.86
C ALA A 219 -17.07 -16.24 2.02
N GLU A 220 -15.92 -16.85 2.28
CA GLU A 220 -15.01 -16.45 3.36
C GLU A 220 -13.94 -15.44 2.93
N THR A 221 -13.72 -15.28 1.63
CA THR A 221 -12.65 -14.43 1.07
C THR A 221 -13.19 -13.38 0.11
N PHE A 222 -12.37 -12.41 -0.26
CA PHE A 222 -12.67 -11.43 -1.31
C PHE A 222 -11.38 -10.99 -2.00
N THR A 223 -11.38 -10.89 -3.33
CA THR A 223 -10.19 -10.53 -4.12
C THR A 223 -9.58 -9.19 -3.71
N ALA A 224 -8.25 -9.11 -3.78
CA ALA A 224 -7.56 -7.82 -3.66
C ALA A 224 -7.59 -6.99 -4.96
N HIS A 225 -8.10 -7.57 -6.04
CA HIS A 225 -8.03 -7.02 -7.39
C HIS A 225 -9.40 -6.89 -8.07
N PRO A 226 -10.42 -6.31 -7.42
CA PRO A 226 -11.67 -5.98 -8.08
C PRO A 226 -11.42 -5.04 -9.27
N LYS A 227 -12.26 -5.16 -10.30
CA LYS A 227 -12.16 -4.36 -11.53
C LYS A 227 -13.43 -3.54 -11.71
N VAL A 228 -13.29 -2.23 -11.84
CA VAL A 228 -14.41 -1.30 -12.04
C VAL A 228 -14.50 -0.93 -13.52
N ASP A 229 -15.65 -1.15 -14.14
CA ASP A 229 -15.89 -0.69 -15.52
C ASP A 229 -16.39 0.76 -15.49
N ALA A 230 -15.55 1.69 -15.95
CA ALA A 230 -15.83 3.12 -15.92
C ALA A 230 -17.09 3.57 -16.68
N VAL A 231 -17.63 2.75 -17.60
CA VAL A 231 -18.85 3.10 -18.37
C VAL A 231 -20.12 2.65 -17.66
N SER A 232 -20.17 1.39 -17.20
CA SER A 232 -21.35 0.88 -16.49
C SER A 232 -21.37 1.30 -15.02
N GLY A 233 -20.19 1.52 -14.43
CA GLY A 233 -19.99 1.64 -13.00
C GLY A 233 -20.09 0.30 -12.26
N ASP A 234 -20.16 -0.82 -12.97
CA ASP A 234 -20.16 -2.15 -12.37
C ASP A 234 -18.77 -2.49 -11.83
N THR A 235 -18.75 -3.21 -10.70
CA THR A 235 -17.52 -3.77 -10.13
C THR A 235 -17.56 -5.29 -10.23
N MET A 236 -16.55 -5.86 -10.89
CA MET A 236 -16.34 -7.30 -10.99
C MET A 236 -15.36 -7.76 -9.92
N CYS A 237 -15.77 -8.75 -9.14
CA CYS A 237 -15.02 -9.29 -8.01
C CYS A 237 -15.07 -10.82 -8.03
N TYR A 238 -14.22 -11.44 -7.21
CA TYR A 238 -14.33 -12.87 -6.93
C TYR A 238 -13.74 -13.22 -5.57
N SER A 239 -13.98 -14.46 -5.16
CA SER A 239 -13.39 -15.10 -3.99
C SER A 239 -12.66 -16.36 -4.44
N MET A 240 -11.38 -16.50 -4.07
CA MET A 240 -10.64 -17.75 -4.20
C MET A 240 -10.75 -18.55 -2.90
N GLU A 241 -10.71 -19.88 -2.98
CA GLU A 241 -10.94 -20.73 -1.80
C GLU A 241 -12.22 -20.31 -1.05
N ALA A 242 -13.28 -20.01 -1.82
CA ALA A 242 -14.43 -19.24 -1.34
C ALA A 242 -15.17 -19.92 -0.18
N SER A 243 -15.16 -21.24 -0.11
CA SER A 243 -15.79 -22.02 0.98
C SER A 243 -14.82 -22.42 2.10
N GLY A 244 -13.65 -21.80 2.14
CA GLY A 244 -12.64 -21.99 3.17
C GLY A 244 -11.31 -22.52 2.64
N MET A 245 -10.32 -22.52 3.53
CA MET A 245 -8.92 -22.85 3.25
C MET A 245 -8.76 -24.19 2.52
N GLY A 246 -8.11 -24.18 1.36
CA GLY A 246 -7.87 -25.35 0.53
C GLY A 246 -9.07 -25.82 -0.30
N SER A 247 -10.19 -25.10 -0.29
CA SER A 247 -11.33 -25.41 -1.16
C SER A 247 -11.04 -25.04 -2.63
N ASN A 248 -11.62 -25.79 -3.56
CA ASN A 248 -11.60 -25.49 -4.98
C ASN A 248 -12.82 -24.68 -5.45
N ASP A 249 -13.47 -23.97 -4.53
CA ASP A 249 -14.57 -23.08 -4.84
C ASP A 249 -14.03 -21.70 -5.24
N LEU A 250 -14.40 -21.25 -6.44
CA LEU A 250 -14.22 -19.86 -6.87
C LEU A 250 -15.59 -19.25 -7.07
N ALA A 251 -15.85 -18.12 -6.40
CA ALA A 251 -17.13 -17.44 -6.49
C ALA A 251 -16.95 -16.09 -7.19
N TYR A 252 -17.58 -15.92 -8.34
CA TYR A 252 -17.62 -14.67 -9.10
C TYR A 252 -18.80 -13.81 -8.67
N TYR A 253 -18.59 -12.49 -8.58
CA TYR A 253 -19.64 -11.51 -8.32
C TYR A 253 -19.55 -10.32 -9.26
N ARG A 254 -20.72 -9.80 -9.65
CA ARG A 254 -20.85 -8.47 -10.24
C ARG A 254 -21.72 -7.60 -9.34
N PHE A 255 -21.19 -6.48 -8.91
CA PHE A 255 -21.94 -5.44 -8.21
C PHE A 255 -22.25 -4.31 -9.18
N ASP A 256 -23.46 -3.78 -9.13
CA ASP A 256 -23.77 -2.54 -9.85
C ASP A 256 -23.14 -1.32 -9.17
N LYS A 257 -23.25 -0.16 -9.81
CA LYS A 257 -22.74 1.13 -9.29
C LYS A 257 -23.34 1.59 -7.96
N HIS A 258 -24.35 0.89 -7.45
CA HIS A 258 -25.01 1.15 -6.17
C HIS A 258 -24.67 0.09 -5.12
N GLY A 259 -23.75 -0.82 -5.42
CA GLY A 259 -23.28 -1.85 -4.48
C GLY A 259 -24.23 -3.03 -4.35
N LYS A 260 -25.23 -3.15 -5.24
CA LYS A 260 -26.10 -4.32 -5.26
C LYS A 260 -25.45 -5.44 -6.08
N LYS A 261 -25.36 -6.64 -5.51
CA LYS A 261 -24.94 -7.85 -6.22
C LYS A 261 -26.00 -8.22 -7.26
N VAL A 262 -25.63 -8.13 -8.53
CA VAL A 262 -26.51 -8.37 -9.68
C VAL A 262 -26.20 -9.68 -10.39
N ASP A 263 -24.99 -10.22 -10.24
CA ASP A 263 -24.64 -11.59 -10.63
C ASP A 263 -23.82 -12.26 -9.54
N GLU A 264 -23.98 -13.57 -9.44
CA GLU A 264 -23.17 -14.47 -8.62
C GLU A 264 -23.06 -15.82 -9.33
N CYS A 265 -21.85 -16.38 -9.41
CA CYS A 265 -21.65 -17.72 -9.95
C CYS A 265 -20.49 -18.42 -9.25
N TRP A 266 -20.77 -19.59 -8.69
CA TRP A 266 -19.78 -20.46 -8.05
C TRP A 266 -19.33 -21.52 -9.04
N VAL A 267 -18.02 -21.62 -9.25
CA VAL A 267 -17.40 -22.61 -10.13
C VAL A 267 -16.39 -23.45 -9.36
N LYS A 268 -16.18 -24.68 -9.81
CA LYS A 268 -15.10 -25.53 -9.30
C LYS A 268 -13.83 -25.29 -10.12
N THR A 269 -12.76 -24.86 -9.45
CA THR A 269 -11.45 -24.78 -10.06
C THR A 269 -10.88 -26.20 -10.24
N PRO A 270 -10.11 -26.47 -11.30
CA PRO A 270 -9.54 -27.81 -11.49
C PRO A 270 -8.43 -28.13 -10.47
N ASP A 271 -7.76 -27.09 -9.97
CA ASP A 271 -6.69 -27.14 -8.98
C ASP A 271 -6.87 -26.01 -7.95
N VAL A 272 -6.25 -26.12 -6.78
CA VAL A 272 -6.23 -25.05 -5.77
C VAL A 272 -4.88 -24.35 -5.85
N THR A 273 -4.90 -23.19 -6.51
CA THR A 273 -3.70 -22.38 -6.74
C THR A 273 -3.93 -20.93 -6.39
N TRP A 274 -2.82 -20.19 -6.25
CA TRP A 274 -2.85 -18.77 -5.99
C TRP A 274 -3.45 -18.03 -7.19
N THR A 275 -4.74 -17.69 -7.07
CA THR A 275 -5.53 -16.99 -8.08
C THR A 275 -5.61 -15.52 -7.65
N HIS A 276 -4.51 -14.80 -7.82
CA HIS A 276 -4.29 -13.49 -7.20
C HIS A 276 -5.05 -12.35 -7.89
N ASP A 277 -5.06 -12.37 -9.23
CA ASP A 277 -5.57 -11.28 -10.06
C ASP A 277 -6.59 -11.79 -11.08
N MET A 278 -7.46 -10.88 -11.53
CA MET A 278 -8.45 -11.12 -12.57
C MET A 278 -8.43 -9.98 -13.58
N VAL A 279 -9.01 -10.23 -14.74
CA VAL A 279 -9.29 -9.21 -15.75
C VAL A 279 -10.73 -9.34 -16.20
N ALA A 280 -11.31 -8.23 -16.65
CA ALA A 280 -12.64 -8.21 -17.21
C ALA A 280 -12.58 -7.55 -18.59
N THR A 281 -13.39 -8.03 -19.51
CA THR A 281 -13.67 -7.41 -20.81
C THR A 281 -15.12 -6.92 -20.84
N GLU A 282 -15.59 -6.47 -22.00
CA GLU A 282 -16.98 -6.07 -22.16
C GLU A 282 -17.95 -7.20 -21.78
N ASN A 283 -17.63 -8.45 -22.17
CA ASN A 283 -18.51 -9.61 -22.05
C ASN A 283 -17.95 -10.76 -21.21
N TRP A 284 -16.68 -10.74 -20.83
CA TRP A 284 -16.04 -11.85 -20.12
C TRP A 284 -15.33 -11.40 -18.84
N VAL A 285 -15.19 -12.32 -17.90
CA VAL A 285 -14.25 -12.23 -16.78
C VAL A 285 -13.27 -13.40 -16.87
N ILE A 286 -12.01 -13.12 -16.57
CA ILE A 286 -10.93 -14.09 -16.70
C ILE A 286 -10.13 -14.12 -15.40
N PHE A 287 -9.99 -15.31 -14.82
CA PHE A 287 -9.24 -15.56 -13.60
C PHE A 287 -7.88 -16.17 -13.94
N HIS A 288 -6.80 -15.55 -13.50
CA HIS A 288 -5.45 -16.08 -13.71
C HIS A 288 -5.07 -16.99 -12.53
N MET A 289 -5.09 -18.29 -12.79
CA MET A 289 -4.64 -19.33 -11.87
C MET A 289 -3.16 -19.58 -12.08
N SER A 290 -2.34 -19.18 -11.11
CA SER A 290 -0.90 -19.40 -11.19
C SER A 290 -0.49 -20.85 -10.91
N ASN A 291 0.79 -21.15 -11.10
CA ASN A 291 1.40 -22.41 -10.76
C ASN A 291 1.86 -22.52 -9.28
N TYR A 292 1.44 -21.60 -8.39
CA TYR A 292 1.66 -21.70 -6.95
C TYR A 292 0.51 -22.49 -6.31
N GLN A 293 0.78 -23.75 -5.96
CA GLN A 293 -0.21 -24.71 -5.51
C GLN A 293 -0.36 -24.70 -3.99
N PHE A 294 -1.58 -24.90 -3.50
CA PHE A 294 -1.86 -25.10 -2.08
C PHE A 294 -1.12 -26.33 -1.52
N ASP A 295 -0.41 -26.16 -0.40
CA ASP A 295 0.47 -27.18 0.19
C ASP A 295 0.21 -27.38 1.70
N LEU A 296 -0.87 -28.09 2.01
CA LEU A 296 -1.28 -28.36 3.39
C LEU A 296 -0.21 -29.12 4.21
N ASP A 297 0.55 -29.98 3.55
CA ASP A 297 1.59 -30.77 4.21
C ASP A 297 2.75 -29.89 4.64
N TYR A 298 3.21 -28.99 3.78
CA TYR A 298 4.23 -27.99 4.12
C TYR A 298 3.76 -27.05 5.23
N MET A 299 2.51 -26.61 5.19
CA MET A 299 1.92 -25.79 6.26
C MET A 299 1.98 -26.47 7.62
N LYS A 300 1.57 -27.74 7.71
CA LYS A 300 1.47 -28.47 8.99
C LYS A 300 2.81 -28.98 9.50
N LYS A 301 3.69 -29.46 8.62
CA LYS A 301 4.94 -30.13 9.00
C LYS A 301 6.09 -29.13 9.20
N GLU A 302 6.12 -28.06 8.41
CA GLU A 302 7.26 -27.14 8.35
C GLU A 302 6.95 -25.72 8.84
N ASN A 303 5.70 -25.50 9.32
CA ASN A 303 5.14 -24.17 9.55
C ASN A 303 5.31 -23.26 8.33
N GLY A 304 5.18 -23.86 7.15
CA GLY A 304 5.44 -23.24 5.86
C GLY A 304 4.37 -22.26 5.41
N THR A 305 4.61 -21.61 4.27
CA THR A 305 3.61 -20.79 3.58
C THR A 305 2.48 -21.65 3.05
N HIS A 306 1.32 -21.04 2.83
CA HIS A 306 0.13 -21.70 2.28
C HIS A 306 0.31 -22.24 0.84
N PHE A 307 1.11 -21.56 0.03
CA PHE A 307 1.42 -21.99 -1.34
C PHE A 307 2.90 -22.40 -1.49
N SER A 308 3.13 -23.34 -2.39
CA SER A 308 4.44 -23.76 -2.90
C SER A 308 4.41 -23.77 -4.44
N MET A 309 5.48 -23.37 -5.10
CA MET A 309 5.54 -23.37 -6.56
C MET A 309 5.58 -24.80 -7.11
N ASN A 310 4.60 -25.15 -7.95
CA ASN A 310 4.59 -26.38 -8.74
C ASN A 310 4.95 -26.10 -10.20
N ARG A 311 6.21 -26.33 -10.57
CA ARG A 311 6.65 -26.15 -11.96
C ARG A 311 5.96 -27.06 -12.99
N PHE A 312 5.31 -28.14 -12.55
CA PHE A 312 4.58 -29.07 -13.42
C PHE A 312 3.10 -28.73 -13.59
N LEU A 313 2.57 -27.77 -12.82
CA LEU A 313 1.21 -27.31 -12.96
C LEU A 313 1.18 -26.14 -13.96
N PRO A 314 0.33 -26.16 -14.99
CA PRO A 314 0.26 -25.06 -15.95
C PRO A 314 -0.37 -23.82 -15.30
N ASN A 315 0.09 -22.62 -15.68
CA ASN A 315 -0.74 -21.44 -15.51
C ASN A 315 -2.00 -21.58 -16.37
N ARG A 316 -3.12 -21.17 -15.82
CA ARG A 316 -4.44 -21.37 -16.41
C ARG A 316 -5.28 -20.10 -16.34
N PHE A 317 -6.08 -19.90 -17.38
CA PHE A 317 -7.04 -18.81 -17.49
C PHE A 317 -8.46 -19.38 -17.46
N GLY A 318 -9.19 -19.12 -16.38
CA GLY A 318 -10.62 -19.45 -16.27
C GLY A 318 -11.47 -18.34 -16.88
N VAL A 319 -12.17 -18.63 -17.97
CA VAL A 319 -12.99 -17.66 -18.71
C VAL A 319 -14.46 -17.92 -18.44
N LEU A 320 -15.19 -16.91 -17.99
CA LEU A 320 -16.60 -16.97 -17.63
C LEU A 320 -17.35 -15.76 -18.23
N PRO A 321 -18.61 -15.91 -18.68
CA PRO A 321 -19.42 -14.76 -19.06
C PRO A 321 -19.53 -13.74 -17.92
N ARG A 322 -19.40 -12.46 -18.24
CA ARG A 322 -19.49 -11.38 -17.25
C ARG A 322 -20.90 -11.19 -16.69
N ARG A 323 -21.94 -11.57 -17.45
CA ARG A 323 -23.35 -11.30 -17.11
C ARG A 323 -24.19 -12.55 -17.24
N ASN A 324 -25.08 -12.77 -16.29
CA ASN A 324 -25.88 -13.99 -16.14
C ASN A 324 -25.07 -15.29 -16.28
N PRO A 325 -23.87 -15.40 -15.67
CA PRO A 325 -23.06 -16.61 -15.79
C PRO A 325 -23.72 -17.80 -15.11
N LYS A 326 -23.45 -18.99 -15.66
CA LYS A 326 -23.74 -20.27 -15.02
C LYS A 326 -22.46 -21.07 -14.80
N PRO A 327 -22.43 -21.98 -13.81
CA PRO A 327 -21.23 -22.77 -13.55
C PRO A 327 -20.73 -23.57 -14.75
N GLU A 328 -21.63 -24.08 -15.59
CA GLU A 328 -21.31 -24.82 -16.81
C GLU A 328 -20.73 -23.97 -17.94
N ASP A 329 -20.81 -22.63 -17.87
CA ASP A 329 -20.28 -21.74 -18.89
C ASP A 329 -18.76 -21.54 -18.79
N VAL A 330 -18.15 -21.94 -17.66
CA VAL A 330 -16.71 -21.74 -17.44
C VAL A 330 -15.89 -22.60 -18.40
N ARG A 331 -14.89 -21.97 -19.02
CA ARG A 331 -13.86 -22.67 -19.79
C ARG A 331 -12.49 -22.38 -19.22
N TRP A 332 -11.66 -23.42 -19.14
CA TRP A 332 -10.31 -23.34 -18.61
C TRP A 332 -9.32 -23.47 -19.75
N PHE A 333 -8.41 -22.50 -19.87
CA PHE A 333 -7.38 -22.49 -20.91
C PHE A 333 -5.99 -22.56 -20.29
N ASP A 334 -5.16 -23.47 -20.76
CA ASP A 334 -3.81 -23.69 -20.24
C ASP A 334 -2.78 -22.92 -21.07
N SER A 335 -1.87 -22.20 -20.41
CA SER A 335 -0.74 -21.57 -21.06
C SER A 335 0.24 -22.65 -21.56
N LEU A 336 0.70 -22.53 -22.80
CA LEU A 336 1.70 -23.45 -23.38
C LEU A 336 3.04 -23.44 -22.62
N LYS A 337 3.33 -22.31 -21.95
CA LYS A 337 4.56 -22.12 -21.17
C LYS A 337 4.20 -21.53 -19.81
N ASN A 338 4.74 -22.13 -18.76
CA ASN A 338 4.70 -21.54 -17.43
C ASN A 338 5.49 -20.24 -17.37
N HIS A 339 4.94 -19.32 -16.61
CA HIS A 339 5.49 -18.02 -16.28
C HIS A 339 5.18 -17.73 -14.81
N THR A 340 5.86 -16.76 -14.23
CA THR A 340 5.72 -16.42 -12.81
C THR A 340 5.60 -14.92 -12.69
N TRP A 341 4.83 -14.48 -11.69
CA TRP A 341 4.45 -13.08 -11.50
C TRP A 341 3.65 -12.54 -12.71
N GLY A 342 2.51 -11.90 -12.48
CA GLY A 342 1.49 -11.78 -13.53
C GLY A 342 0.38 -10.80 -13.26
N HIS A 343 0.66 -9.61 -12.73
CA HIS A 343 -0.38 -8.58 -12.68
C HIS A 343 -0.82 -8.22 -14.10
N LEU A 344 -2.13 -8.22 -14.30
CA LEU A 344 -2.73 -7.93 -15.59
C LEU A 344 -2.88 -6.43 -15.74
N SER A 345 -2.34 -5.87 -16.82
CA SER A 345 -2.47 -4.44 -17.12
C SER A 345 -3.89 -4.10 -17.56
N ASN A 346 -4.48 -4.90 -18.47
CA ASN A 346 -5.87 -4.80 -18.89
C ASN A 346 -6.27 -6.02 -19.76
N GLY A 347 -7.54 -6.09 -20.14
CA GLY A 347 -8.05 -7.02 -21.15
C GLY A 347 -9.24 -6.47 -21.92
N PHE A 348 -9.39 -6.93 -23.16
CA PHE A 348 -10.41 -6.45 -24.09
C PHE A 348 -10.78 -7.50 -25.13
N GLU A 349 -11.86 -7.25 -25.86
CA GLU A 349 -12.29 -8.10 -26.99
C GLU A 349 -11.89 -7.46 -28.32
N GLY A 350 -11.25 -8.24 -29.18
CA GLY A 350 -10.85 -7.81 -30.52
C GLY A 350 -12.00 -7.89 -31.52
N GLN A 351 -11.81 -7.26 -32.68
CA GLN A 351 -12.78 -7.32 -33.80
C GLN A 351 -12.95 -8.73 -34.37
N ASP A 352 -11.99 -9.63 -34.13
CA ASP A 352 -12.06 -11.04 -34.47
C ASP A 352 -12.88 -11.88 -33.47
N GLY A 353 -13.40 -11.25 -32.40
CA GLY A 353 -14.20 -11.89 -31.36
C GLY A 353 -13.38 -12.66 -30.32
N CYS A 354 -12.04 -12.54 -30.36
CA CYS A 354 -11.15 -13.13 -29.35
C CYS A 354 -10.94 -12.18 -28.17
N ILE A 355 -10.59 -12.76 -27.02
CA ILE A 355 -10.19 -12.03 -25.82
C ILE A 355 -8.67 -11.81 -25.88
N TYR A 356 -8.23 -10.60 -25.54
CA TYR A 356 -6.83 -10.22 -25.44
C TYR A 356 -6.52 -9.75 -24.02
N LEU A 357 -5.44 -10.27 -23.44
CA LEU A 357 -5.02 -9.97 -22.06
C LEU A 357 -3.55 -9.60 -22.04
N ASP A 358 -3.23 -8.48 -21.41
CA ASP A 358 -1.85 -8.01 -21.29
C ASP A 358 -1.37 -8.17 -19.85
N ALA A 359 -0.25 -8.86 -19.66
CA ALA A 359 0.33 -9.10 -18.34
C ALA A 359 1.85 -8.97 -18.37
N PHE A 360 2.40 -8.39 -17.30
CA PHE A 360 3.83 -8.49 -17.06
C PHE A 360 4.14 -9.87 -16.51
N ILE A 361 4.95 -10.65 -17.24
CA ILE A 361 5.27 -12.03 -16.89
C ILE A 361 6.79 -12.25 -16.89
N ALA A 362 7.27 -13.17 -16.05
CA ALA A 362 8.66 -13.62 -16.08
C ALA A 362 8.77 -15.12 -16.37
N ASP A 363 9.83 -15.52 -17.06
CA ASP A 363 10.11 -16.95 -17.34
C ASP A 363 10.67 -17.71 -16.13
N THR A 364 11.08 -16.99 -15.08
CA THR A 364 11.68 -17.52 -13.86
C THR A 364 11.03 -16.87 -12.65
N ASP A 365 10.85 -17.62 -11.55
CA ASP A 365 10.28 -17.06 -10.32
C ASP A 365 11.10 -15.87 -9.81
N THR A 366 10.54 -14.69 -9.99
CA THR A 366 11.08 -13.42 -9.54
C THR A 366 10.52 -12.98 -8.20
N LEU A 367 9.39 -13.57 -7.78
CA LEU A 367 8.74 -13.28 -6.50
C LEU A 367 9.55 -13.89 -5.37
N GLY A 368 9.98 -15.15 -5.54
CA GLY A 368 10.93 -15.79 -4.64
C GLY A 368 10.45 -15.90 -3.19
N VAL A 369 9.15 -15.74 -2.95
CA VAL A 369 8.54 -15.81 -1.61
C VAL A 369 7.97 -17.21 -1.31
N PHE A 370 7.59 -17.97 -2.33
CA PHE A 370 7.08 -19.33 -2.17
C PHE A 370 8.17 -20.35 -2.51
N PRO A 371 8.35 -21.40 -1.69
CA PRO A 371 9.34 -22.43 -1.98
C PRO A 371 8.93 -23.23 -3.22
N ASN A 372 9.93 -23.75 -3.93
CA ASN A 372 9.70 -24.71 -5.00
C ASN A 372 9.46 -26.10 -4.40
N MET A 373 8.42 -26.81 -4.84
CA MET A 373 8.17 -28.21 -4.40
C MET A 373 9.20 -29.21 -4.93
N HIS A 374 9.91 -28.82 -6.00
CA HIS A 374 10.96 -29.61 -6.62
C HIS A 374 12.29 -28.84 -6.63
N PRO A 375 12.87 -28.51 -5.46
CA PRO A 375 14.09 -27.72 -5.38
C PRO A 375 15.30 -28.45 -6.01
N GLU A 376 15.27 -29.77 -6.09
CA GLU A 376 16.27 -30.59 -6.79
C GLU A 376 16.34 -30.32 -8.30
N LEU A 377 15.27 -29.77 -8.87
CA LEU A 377 15.18 -29.40 -10.28
C LEU A 377 15.57 -27.94 -10.53
N ASP A 378 15.88 -27.18 -9.48
CA ASP A 378 16.49 -25.85 -9.57
C ASP A 378 18.02 -25.98 -9.78
N ILE A 379 18.38 -26.70 -10.86
CA ILE A 379 19.76 -26.84 -11.36
C ILE A 379 20.15 -25.53 -12.05
N GLY A 380 20.45 -24.52 -11.21
CA GLY A 380 20.47 -23.12 -11.56
C GLY A 380 21.33 -22.74 -12.78
N ASN A 381 20.83 -21.76 -13.53
CA ASN A 381 21.72 -20.83 -14.21
C ASN A 381 22.17 -19.78 -13.18
N PRO A 382 23.47 -19.69 -12.83
CA PRO A 382 23.97 -18.68 -11.89
C PRO A 382 23.72 -17.25 -12.39
N GLU A 383 23.52 -17.06 -13.70
CA GLU A 383 22.95 -15.85 -14.26
C GLU A 383 21.43 -15.97 -14.33
N LYS A 384 20.73 -15.88 -13.19
CA LYS A 384 19.27 -15.66 -13.14
C LYS A 384 18.94 -14.32 -13.82
N ARG A 385 19.10 -14.23 -15.15
CA ARG A 385 18.68 -13.09 -15.95
C ARG A 385 17.18 -12.98 -15.75
N LEU A 386 16.77 -11.88 -15.13
CA LEU A 386 15.37 -11.50 -15.03
C LEU A 386 14.84 -11.36 -16.46
N ASN A 387 14.16 -12.38 -16.94
CA ASN A 387 13.55 -12.39 -18.27
C ASN A 387 12.06 -12.08 -18.15
N GLY A 388 11.78 -10.89 -17.62
CA GLY A 388 10.43 -10.34 -17.54
C GLY A 388 10.07 -9.64 -18.85
N LYS A 389 8.79 -9.62 -19.19
CA LYS A 389 8.26 -9.04 -20.42
C LYS A 389 6.81 -8.61 -20.22
N LEU A 390 6.35 -7.60 -20.96
CA LEU A 390 4.90 -7.38 -21.15
C LEU A 390 4.45 -8.28 -22.30
N ALA A 391 3.50 -9.18 -22.04
CA ALA A 391 3.03 -10.15 -23.02
C ALA A 391 1.51 -10.07 -23.20
N ARG A 392 1.06 -10.21 -24.45
CA ARG A 392 -0.34 -10.25 -24.87
C ARG A 392 -0.77 -11.67 -25.17
N PHE A 393 -1.64 -12.21 -24.33
CA PHE A 393 -2.31 -13.49 -24.56
C PHE A 393 -3.54 -13.29 -25.45
N LYS A 394 -3.85 -14.30 -26.26
CA LYS A 394 -5.07 -14.37 -27.08
C LYS A 394 -5.86 -15.60 -26.68
N ILE A 395 -7.15 -15.44 -26.38
CA ILE A 395 -8.05 -16.53 -26.06
C ILE A 395 -9.24 -16.50 -27.02
N ASP A 396 -9.41 -17.58 -27.79
CA ASP A 396 -10.61 -17.82 -28.60
C ASP A 396 -11.57 -18.74 -27.84
N THR A 397 -12.68 -18.18 -27.36
CA THR A 397 -13.71 -18.93 -26.60
C THR A 397 -14.51 -19.90 -27.46
N LYS A 398 -14.20 -20.03 -28.76
CA LYS A 398 -14.79 -21.00 -29.69
C LYS A 398 -13.77 -22.01 -30.21
N ALA A 399 -12.49 -21.89 -29.81
CA ALA A 399 -11.46 -22.84 -30.20
C ALA A 399 -11.81 -24.26 -29.73
N GLY A 400 -11.47 -25.25 -30.56
CA GLY A 400 -11.65 -26.67 -30.26
C GLY A 400 -10.60 -27.23 -29.28
N SER A 401 -9.52 -26.49 -29.04
CA SER A 401 -8.52 -26.77 -28.00
C SER A 401 -8.62 -25.73 -26.88
N ASN A 402 -8.25 -26.15 -25.67
CA ASN A 402 -8.11 -25.28 -24.51
C ASN A 402 -6.63 -24.92 -24.24
N GLU A 403 -5.70 -25.40 -25.05
CA GLU A 403 -4.30 -24.96 -24.99
C GLU A 403 -4.13 -23.63 -25.72
N LEU A 404 -3.53 -22.63 -25.06
CA LEU A 404 -3.27 -21.33 -25.65
C LEU A 404 -2.04 -21.34 -26.56
N GLU A 405 -2.05 -20.48 -27.56
CA GLU A 405 -0.85 -20.15 -28.31
C GLU A 405 0.14 -19.36 -27.42
N LEU A 406 1.42 -19.29 -27.83
CA LEU A 406 2.39 -18.44 -27.15
C LEU A 406 1.95 -16.96 -27.25
N PRO A 407 2.06 -16.20 -26.15
CA PRO A 407 1.67 -14.79 -26.16
C PRO A 407 2.65 -13.97 -27.02
N VAL A 408 2.15 -12.84 -27.53
CA VAL A 408 2.96 -11.86 -28.27
C VAL A 408 3.67 -10.96 -27.27
N VAL A 409 4.99 -10.80 -27.40
CA VAL A 409 5.74 -9.86 -26.55
C VAL A 409 5.51 -8.43 -27.04
N LEU A 410 4.99 -7.58 -26.15
CA LEU A 410 4.79 -6.14 -26.37
C LEU A 410 5.99 -5.31 -25.90
N SER A 411 6.73 -5.81 -24.90
CA SER A 411 7.96 -5.19 -24.39
C SER A 411 8.85 -6.24 -23.75
N GLU A 412 10.16 -6.16 -24.00
CA GLU A 412 11.19 -7.04 -23.41
C GLU A 412 11.74 -6.48 -22.07
N VAL A 413 11.13 -5.41 -21.54
CA VAL A 413 11.51 -4.88 -20.23
C VAL A 413 10.91 -5.77 -19.14
N ALA A 414 11.74 -6.13 -18.17
CA ALA A 414 11.33 -6.89 -17.00
C ALA A 414 10.46 -6.04 -16.06
N GLY A 415 9.20 -5.85 -16.43
CA GLY A 415 8.22 -5.10 -15.66
C GLY A 415 7.36 -5.96 -14.74
N GLU A 416 6.59 -5.27 -13.92
CA GLU A 416 5.56 -5.78 -13.01
C GLU A 416 4.63 -4.59 -12.63
N MET A 417 3.71 -4.78 -11.68
CA MET A 417 2.74 -3.79 -11.21
C MET A 417 1.97 -3.17 -12.38
N GLY A 418 1.45 -4.06 -13.24
CA GLY A 418 0.80 -3.67 -14.49
C GLY A 418 -0.43 -2.82 -14.27
N ARG A 419 -0.46 -1.65 -14.91
CA ARG A 419 -1.55 -0.68 -14.85
C ARG A 419 -1.88 -0.16 -16.24
N CYS A 420 -3.08 0.39 -16.38
CA CYS A 420 -3.47 1.20 -17.53
C CYS A 420 -4.17 2.48 -17.02
N ASP A 421 -4.69 3.28 -17.95
CA ASP A 421 -5.68 4.29 -17.61
C ASP A 421 -6.99 3.60 -17.19
N ASP A 422 -7.36 3.71 -15.91
CA ASP A 422 -8.50 2.97 -15.33
C ASP A 422 -9.83 3.26 -16.06
N ARG A 423 -9.94 4.37 -16.80
CA ARG A 423 -11.11 4.69 -17.65
C ARG A 423 -11.29 3.70 -18.82
N PHE A 424 -10.23 2.99 -19.18
CA PHE A 424 -10.15 2.04 -20.29
C PHE A 424 -10.13 0.57 -19.83
N ILE A 425 -10.29 0.30 -18.53
CA ILE A 425 -10.53 -1.06 -18.05
C ILE A 425 -11.71 -1.66 -18.84
N THR A 426 -11.54 -2.93 -19.24
CA THR A 426 -12.43 -3.71 -20.11
C THR A 426 -12.46 -3.35 -21.59
N ARG A 427 -11.60 -2.44 -22.07
CA ARG A 427 -11.63 -1.89 -23.43
C ARG A 427 -10.25 -1.89 -24.09
N PRO A 428 -10.19 -1.82 -25.44
CA PRO A 428 -8.93 -1.59 -26.14
C PRO A 428 -8.25 -0.33 -25.61
N TYR A 429 -6.94 -0.42 -25.45
CA TYR A 429 -6.10 0.61 -24.85
C TYR A 429 -4.70 0.55 -25.48
N ASN A 430 -3.94 1.63 -25.36
CA ASN A 430 -2.62 1.81 -25.95
C ASN A 430 -1.53 2.13 -24.92
N ASN A 431 -1.88 2.44 -23.67
CA ASN A 431 -0.91 2.82 -22.64
C ASN A 431 -0.89 1.82 -21.48
N ALA A 432 0.20 1.07 -21.36
CA ALA A 432 0.48 0.25 -20.18
C ALA A 432 1.57 0.91 -19.33
N PHE A 433 1.38 0.94 -18.02
CA PHE A 433 2.34 1.43 -17.05
C PHE A 433 2.76 0.31 -16.10
N GLY A 434 3.94 0.43 -15.50
CA GLY A 434 4.41 -0.54 -14.51
C GLY A 434 5.70 -0.13 -13.83
N ALA A 435 6.25 -1.03 -13.02
CA ALA A 435 7.54 -0.87 -12.38
C ALA A 435 8.53 -1.93 -12.89
N ARG A 436 9.78 -1.53 -13.15
CA ARG A 436 10.83 -2.45 -13.57
C ARG A 436 11.33 -3.25 -12.38
N HIS A 437 11.24 -4.56 -12.49
CA HIS A 437 11.82 -5.50 -11.55
C HIS A 437 13.32 -5.65 -11.81
N SER A 438 14.12 -5.51 -10.75
CA SER A 438 15.57 -5.68 -10.76
C SER A 438 16.02 -6.54 -9.57
N PRO A 439 17.29 -6.98 -9.51
CA PRO A 439 17.81 -7.66 -8.32
C PRO A 439 17.79 -6.80 -7.04
N ARG A 440 17.56 -5.48 -7.18
CA ARG A 440 17.44 -4.53 -6.06
C ARG A 440 15.97 -4.27 -5.67
N GLY A 441 15.02 -5.02 -6.23
CA GLY A 441 13.59 -4.72 -6.18
C GLY A 441 13.18 -3.81 -7.34
N PHE A 442 12.09 -3.05 -7.17
CA PHE A 442 11.60 -2.12 -8.18
C PHE A 442 12.46 -0.85 -8.24
N ASP A 443 13.07 -0.58 -9.39
CA ASP A 443 14.07 0.48 -9.53
C ASP A 443 13.83 1.46 -10.69
N ALA A 444 12.74 1.31 -11.44
CA ALA A 444 12.36 2.24 -12.51
C ALA A 444 10.86 2.17 -12.81
N VAL A 445 10.29 3.23 -13.40
CA VAL A 445 8.92 3.25 -13.91
C VAL A 445 8.94 2.97 -15.41
N ILE A 446 7.99 2.17 -15.88
CA ILE A 446 7.82 1.76 -17.27
C ILE A 446 6.55 2.40 -17.83
N HIS A 447 6.63 2.92 -19.05
CA HIS A 447 5.48 3.25 -19.90
C HIS A 447 5.66 2.57 -21.26
N VAL A 448 4.72 1.69 -21.62
CA VAL A 448 4.67 1.05 -22.93
C VAL A 448 3.56 1.71 -23.73
N ASP A 449 3.94 2.42 -24.79
CA ASP A 449 3.05 2.83 -25.87
C ASP A 449 2.91 1.65 -26.82
N ILE A 450 1.80 0.93 -26.68
CA ILE A 450 1.50 -0.31 -27.39
C ILE A 450 1.29 -0.02 -28.88
N ALA A 451 0.68 1.11 -29.23
CA ALA A 451 0.41 1.47 -30.62
C ALA A 451 1.70 1.85 -31.36
N ALA A 452 2.59 2.60 -30.70
CA ALA A 452 3.88 2.97 -31.27
C ALA A 452 4.92 1.84 -31.20
N GLY A 453 4.72 0.84 -30.33
CA GLY A 453 5.70 -0.20 -30.04
C GLY A 453 6.94 0.34 -29.32
N VAL A 454 6.76 1.37 -28.48
CA VAL A 454 7.85 2.05 -27.77
C VAL A 454 7.70 1.81 -26.27
N THR A 455 8.81 1.47 -25.60
CA THR A 455 8.87 1.43 -24.14
C THR A 455 9.79 2.54 -23.62
N ASN A 456 9.21 3.42 -22.81
CA ASN A 456 9.90 4.46 -22.07
C ASN A 456 10.21 3.96 -20.66
N ILE A 457 11.36 4.34 -20.12
CA ILE A 457 11.79 3.97 -18.77
C ILE A 457 12.32 5.21 -18.06
N TRP A 458 11.76 5.51 -16.89
CA TRP A 458 12.29 6.54 -16.00
C TRP A 458 12.99 5.89 -14.80
N GLU A 459 14.27 6.22 -14.62
CA GLU A 459 15.07 5.77 -13.49
C GLU A 459 15.22 6.93 -12.48
N PRO A 460 14.86 6.74 -11.19
CA PRO A 460 14.92 7.80 -10.18
C PRO A 460 16.36 8.13 -9.73
N GLY A 461 17.33 7.29 -10.08
CA GLY A 461 18.72 7.38 -9.64
C GLY A 461 19.12 6.23 -8.72
N GLU A 462 20.42 6.14 -8.43
CA GLU A 462 20.99 5.07 -7.63
C GLU A 462 20.48 5.08 -6.18
N GLY A 463 20.11 3.91 -5.65
CA GLY A 463 19.68 3.75 -4.26
C GLY A 463 18.25 4.22 -3.97
N ILE A 464 17.49 4.57 -5.00
CA ILE A 464 16.08 4.96 -4.89
C ILE A 464 15.19 3.86 -5.48
N ALA A 465 14.32 3.29 -4.64
CA ALA A 465 13.31 2.34 -5.07
C ALA A 465 12.03 3.07 -5.52
N VAL A 466 11.27 2.44 -6.41
CA VAL A 466 9.94 2.93 -6.86
C VAL A 466 8.86 1.95 -6.43
N GLY A 467 7.66 2.44 -6.10
CA GLY A 467 6.47 1.61 -5.94
C GLY A 467 5.63 1.50 -7.22
N GLU A 468 4.48 0.83 -7.14
CA GLU A 468 3.47 0.80 -8.22
C GLU A 468 3.11 2.23 -8.67
N PRO A 469 3.15 2.52 -10.00
CA PRO A 469 2.68 3.79 -10.52
C PRO A 469 1.15 3.84 -10.56
N CYS A 470 0.55 4.95 -10.14
CA CYS A 470 -0.89 5.18 -10.26
C CYS A 470 -1.17 6.28 -11.30
N PHE A 471 -1.93 5.97 -12.34
CA PHE A 471 -2.32 6.93 -13.37
C PHE A 471 -3.45 7.84 -12.88
N VAL A 472 -3.34 9.13 -13.16
CA VAL A 472 -4.38 10.14 -12.91
C VAL A 472 -4.60 10.93 -14.19
N PRO A 473 -5.81 10.95 -14.77
CA PRO A 473 -6.06 11.72 -15.99
C PRO A 473 -5.92 13.22 -15.72
N ARG A 474 -5.38 13.99 -16.67
CA ARG A 474 -5.19 15.44 -16.51
C ARG A 474 -6.52 16.16 -16.32
N GLN A 475 -7.53 15.73 -17.07
CA GLN A 475 -8.93 16.11 -16.96
C GLN A 475 -9.78 14.87 -17.21
N LYS A 476 -11.04 14.89 -16.77
CA LYS A 476 -11.98 13.77 -16.94
C LYS A 476 -12.07 13.28 -18.39
N ASP A 477 -12.03 14.20 -19.34
CA ASP A 477 -12.18 13.99 -20.78
C ASP A 477 -10.86 14.04 -21.57
N SER A 478 -9.70 14.13 -20.88
CA SER A 478 -8.39 14.01 -21.51
C SER A 478 -8.27 12.70 -22.31
N PRO A 479 -7.51 12.68 -23.43
CA PRO A 479 -7.18 11.45 -24.14
C PRO A 479 -6.63 10.35 -23.21
N GLU A 480 -6.68 9.11 -23.68
CA GLU A 480 -6.05 7.97 -22.99
C GLU A 480 -4.57 8.28 -22.71
N GLY A 481 -4.13 8.08 -21.46
CA GLY A 481 -2.73 8.29 -21.08
C GLY A 481 -2.28 9.75 -20.93
N ASP A 482 -3.14 10.74 -21.24
CA ASP A 482 -2.85 12.15 -20.95
C ASP A 482 -3.18 12.48 -19.49
N GLY A 483 -2.13 12.65 -18.68
CA GLY A 483 -2.24 12.80 -17.25
C GLY A 483 -0.91 12.72 -16.53
N TYR A 484 -0.97 12.21 -15.30
CA TYR A 484 0.17 12.10 -14.42
C TYR A 484 0.32 10.67 -13.90
N LEU A 485 1.56 10.28 -13.58
CA LEU A 485 1.82 9.09 -12.77
C LEU A 485 2.25 9.53 -11.37
N LEU A 486 1.56 9.03 -10.35
CA LEU A 486 1.92 9.20 -8.95
C LEU A 486 2.72 7.98 -8.50
N VAL A 487 3.96 8.19 -8.06
CA VAL A 487 4.90 7.12 -7.74
C VAL A 487 5.55 7.37 -6.39
N CYS A 488 5.30 6.48 -5.42
CA CYS A 488 6.02 6.52 -4.15
C CYS A 488 7.47 6.10 -4.38
N THR A 489 8.42 7.00 -4.22
CA THR A 489 9.85 6.71 -4.29
C THR A 489 10.46 6.68 -2.89
N ARG A 490 11.49 5.85 -2.68
CA ARG A 490 12.10 5.63 -1.37
C ARG A 490 13.60 5.69 -1.48
N ASP A 491 14.21 6.68 -0.82
CA ASP A 491 15.66 6.93 -0.83
C ASP A 491 16.32 6.19 0.34
N ALA A 492 17.08 5.14 0.04
CA ALA A 492 17.73 4.32 1.05
C ALA A 492 18.78 5.09 1.86
N ALA A 493 19.50 6.02 1.24
CA ALA A 493 20.58 6.77 1.87
C ALA A 493 20.04 7.81 2.85
N LYS A 494 18.97 8.52 2.46
CA LYS A 494 18.30 9.51 3.32
C LYS A 494 17.33 8.89 4.32
N ARG A 495 16.90 7.64 4.08
CA ARG A 495 15.81 6.99 4.82
C ARG A 495 14.54 7.84 4.80
N GLN A 496 14.18 8.29 3.61
CA GLN A 496 13.02 9.14 3.36
C GLN A 496 12.19 8.59 2.20
N ALA A 497 10.88 8.73 2.29
CA ALA A 497 9.97 8.51 1.18
C ALA A 497 9.61 9.84 0.52
N GLN A 498 9.26 9.76 -0.76
CA GLN A 498 8.77 10.88 -1.56
C GLN A 498 7.61 10.40 -2.43
N LEU A 499 6.77 11.34 -2.88
CA LEU A 499 5.84 11.10 -3.97
C LEU A 499 6.35 11.87 -5.19
N SER A 500 6.83 11.11 -6.18
CA SER A 500 7.23 11.63 -7.48
C SER A 500 6.03 11.71 -8.40
N ILE A 501 5.83 12.86 -9.04
CA ILE A 501 4.75 13.11 -10.00
C ILE A 501 5.39 13.25 -11.38
N LEU A 502 5.12 12.29 -12.26
CA LEU A 502 5.62 12.28 -13.64
C LEU A 502 4.50 12.75 -14.58
N ASP A 503 4.84 13.44 -15.67
CA ASP A 503 3.91 13.60 -16.79
C ASP A 503 3.83 12.25 -17.54
N ALA A 504 2.64 11.67 -17.60
CA ALA A 504 2.44 10.33 -18.17
C ALA A 504 2.74 10.28 -19.68
N THR A 505 2.69 11.42 -20.37
CA THR A 505 3.00 11.51 -21.81
C THR A 505 4.51 11.56 -22.09
N ASN A 506 5.33 11.85 -21.07
CA ASN A 506 6.78 11.95 -21.20
C ASN A 506 7.52 11.64 -19.89
N ILE A 507 7.44 10.39 -19.43
CA ILE A 507 8.05 9.98 -18.16
C ILE A 507 9.57 10.14 -18.14
N ILE A 508 10.24 10.09 -19.30
CA ILE A 508 11.72 10.17 -19.40
C ILE A 508 12.25 11.58 -19.10
N ALA A 509 11.39 12.61 -19.12
CA ALA A 509 11.75 13.94 -18.66
C ALA A 509 11.96 14.01 -17.13
N GLY A 510 11.50 12.99 -16.40
CA GLY A 510 11.55 12.94 -14.94
C GLY A 510 10.37 13.65 -14.28
N PRO A 511 10.40 13.81 -12.94
CA PRO A 511 9.28 14.34 -12.19
C PRO A 511 9.08 15.84 -12.42
N VAL A 512 7.84 16.22 -12.69
CA VAL A 512 7.40 17.62 -12.72
C VAL A 512 7.26 18.21 -11.31
N CYS A 513 7.02 17.33 -10.33
CA CYS A 513 6.89 17.69 -8.91
C CYS A 513 7.36 16.54 -8.02
N ILE A 514 7.99 16.86 -6.90
CA ILE A 514 8.39 15.92 -5.85
C ILE A 514 7.84 16.40 -4.52
N VAL A 515 7.06 15.56 -3.84
CA VAL A 515 6.57 15.79 -2.47
C VAL A 515 7.44 15.00 -1.50
N GLU A 516 8.12 15.65 -0.57
CA GLU A 516 9.04 15.01 0.38
C GLU A 516 8.35 14.70 1.72
N LEU A 517 8.63 13.50 2.25
CA LEU A 517 8.27 13.13 3.63
C LEU A 517 9.51 13.10 4.52
N PRO A 518 9.39 13.45 5.81
CA PRO A 518 10.53 13.50 6.73
C PRO A 518 10.96 12.12 7.27
N PHE A 519 10.37 11.03 6.77
CA PHE A 519 10.59 9.66 7.24
C PHE A 519 10.54 8.65 6.09
N GLN A 520 11.10 7.46 6.32
CA GLN A 520 10.97 6.32 5.42
C GLN A 520 9.55 5.73 5.50
N LEU A 521 9.13 5.09 4.41
CA LEU A 521 7.92 4.28 4.32
C LEU A 521 8.29 2.84 3.95
N CYS A 522 7.48 1.88 4.38
CA CYS A 522 7.64 0.50 3.93
C CYS A 522 7.29 0.35 2.44
N GLU A 523 7.82 -0.71 1.83
CA GLU A 523 7.38 -1.14 0.51
C GLU A 523 5.89 -1.44 0.59
N GLY A 524 5.21 -1.27 -0.52
CA GLY A 524 3.91 -1.89 -0.58
C GLY A 524 3.42 -2.08 -1.96
N VAL A 525 2.13 -2.33 -1.98
CA VAL A 525 1.58 -3.24 -2.96
C VAL A 525 0.78 -2.40 -3.94
N HIS A 526 -0.53 -2.32 -3.77
CA HIS A 526 -1.36 -1.55 -4.69
C HIS A 526 -1.93 -0.27 -4.11
N GLY A 527 -2.25 0.67 -5.00
CA GLY A 527 -2.93 1.91 -4.70
C GLY A 527 -3.86 2.38 -5.80
N ASN A 528 -4.71 3.35 -5.45
CA ASN A 528 -5.63 4.00 -6.37
C ASN A 528 -5.75 5.49 -6.08
N TRP A 529 -6.04 6.22 -7.15
CA TRP A 529 -6.46 7.61 -7.08
C TRP A 529 -7.97 7.69 -6.86
N VAL A 530 -8.39 8.56 -5.96
CA VAL A 530 -9.80 8.89 -5.73
C VAL A 530 -9.99 10.39 -5.89
N GLU A 531 -10.74 10.77 -6.92
CA GLU A 531 -11.14 12.15 -7.16
C GLU A 531 -11.94 12.70 -5.99
N THR A 532 -11.75 13.99 -5.66
CA THR A 532 -12.52 14.65 -4.59
C THR A 532 -14.02 14.54 -4.83
N GLN A 533 -14.46 14.66 -6.09
CA GLN A 533 -15.88 14.59 -6.45
C GLN A 533 -16.53 13.22 -6.18
N ASN A 534 -15.72 12.17 -5.98
CA ASN A 534 -16.19 10.84 -5.63
C ASN A 534 -16.36 10.67 -4.11
N LEU A 535 -15.85 11.61 -3.30
CA LEU A 535 -16.08 11.64 -1.86
C LEU A 535 -17.41 12.35 -1.56
N VAL A 536 -18.19 11.83 -0.60
CA VAL A 536 -19.50 12.39 -0.22
C VAL A 536 -19.39 13.85 0.23
N SER A 537 -18.31 14.18 0.92
CA SER A 537 -17.99 15.54 1.34
C SER A 537 -16.48 15.69 1.45
N ARG A 538 -15.95 16.86 1.12
CA ARG A 538 -14.53 17.13 1.31
C ARG A 538 -14.26 17.44 2.79
N LYS A 539 -13.54 16.54 3.47
CA LYS A 539 -13.05 16.74 4.85
C LYS A 539 -11.52 16.88 4.87
N PRO A 540 -10.92 17.45 5.93
CA PRO A 540 -9.48 17.47 6.07
C PRO A 540 -8.89 16.07 6.20
N LEU A 541 -7.75 15.83 5.54
CA LEU A 541 -7.00 14.59 5.74
C LEU A 541 -6.26 14.59 7.09
N ILE A 542 -5.86 15.76 7.61
CA ILE A 542 -5.06 15.91 8.84
C ILE A 542 -5.85 16.66 9.92
N ASP A 543 -5.32 16.74 11.14
CA ASP A 543 -5.95 17.49 12.22
C ASP A 543 -5.92 19.01 11.99
N TYR A 544 -7.09 19.59 11.76
CA TYR A 544 -7.32 21.05 11.69
C TYR A 544 -7.98 21.61 12.97
N SER A 545 -7.86 20.92 14.11
CA SER A 545 -8.40 21.38 15.39
C SER A 545 -7.98 22.82 15.69
N GLY A 546 -8.96 23.65 16.09
CA GLY A 546 -8.78 25.08 16.31
C GLY A 546 -8.97 25.98 15.09
N VAL A 547 -8.95 25.43 13.87
CA VAL A 547 -9.23 26.21 12.66
C VAL A 547 -10.75 26.31 12.46
N THR A 548 -11.31 27.48 12.76
CA THR A 548 -12.72 27.78 12.51
C THR A 548 -12.91 28.34 11.10
N LYS A 549 -14.15 28.33 10.60
CA LYS A 549 -14.50 28.99 9.33
C LYS A 549 -14.07 30.47 9.31
N ALA A 550 -14.27 31.21 10.41
CA ALA A 550 -13.85 32.61 10.52
C ALA A 550 -12.31 32.77 10.47
N ILE A 551 -11.55 31.85 11.07
CA ILE A 551 -10.08 31.85 10.98
C ILE A 551 -9.66 31.53 9.54
N GLN A 552 -10.31 30.57 8.90
CA GLN A 552 -10.01 30.21 7.52
C GLN A 552 -10.37 31.32 6.53
N GLU A 553 -11.49 32.02 6.71
CA GLU A 553 -11.86 33.20 5.91
C GLU A 553 -10.86 34.34 6.10
N LYS A 554 -10.32 34.50 7.31
CA LYS A 554 -9.37 35.57 7.64
C LYS A 554 -7.93 35.30 7.16
N PHE A 555 -7.46 34.06 7.29
CA PHE A 555 -6.06 33.70 7.09
C PHE A 555 -5.82 32.70 5.96
N GLY A 556 -6.87 32.07 5.44
CA GLY A 556 -6.78 31.09 4.36
C GLY A 556 -6.29 31.75 3.07
N THR A 557 -5.40 31.04 2.38
CA THR A 557 -4.84 31.48 1.09
C THR A 557 -5.67 30.99 -0.10
N GLY A 558 -6.74 30.22 0.16
CA GLY A 558 -7.44 29.41 -0.83
C GLY A 558 -6.77 28.07 -1.13
N ALA A 559 -5.62 27.76 -0.53
CA ALA A 559 -4.87 26.53 -0.68
C ALA A 559 -4.59 25.86 0.69
N PRO A 560 -5.01 24.61 0.95
CA PRO A 560 -5.91 23.82 0.10
C PRO A 560 -7.29 24.49 -0.06
N LYS A 561 -8.08 24.08 -1.06
CA LYS A 561 -9.49 24.54 -1.17
C LYS A 561 -10.22 24.24 0.14
N PHE A 562 -11.15 25.12 0.51
CA PHE A 562 -11.90 25.01 1.75
C PHE A 562 -12.66 23.68 1.86
N TYR A 563 -12.70 23.15 3.08
CA TYR A 563 -13.37 21.90 3.41
C TYR A 563 -14.85 22.17 3.74
N ASP A 564 -15.75 21.31 3.27
CA ASP A 564 -17.21 21.50 3.41
C ASP A 564 -17.65 21.38 4.88
N ASN A 565 -17.03 20.45 5.60
CA ASN A 565 -17.34 20.11 6.98
C ASN A 565 -16.05 20.14 7.81
N PHE A 566 -15.77 21.25 8.49
CA PHE A 566 -14.66 21.34 9.43
C PHE A 566 -14.97 20.53 10.70
N ILE A 567 -14.37 19.35 10.80
CA ILE A 567 -14.46 18.45 11.96
C ILE A 567 -13.20 18.60 12.83
N GLY A 568 -12.81 19.83 13.14
CA GLY A 568 -11.74 20.11 14.09
C GLY A 568 -12.30 20.18 15.51
N LYS A 569 -11.56 19.67 16.51
CA LYS A 569 -11.92 19.95 17.91
C LYS A 569 -11.76 21.45 18.16
N PRO A 570 -12.69 22.12 18.84
CA PRO A 570 -12.54 23.53 19.17
C PRO A 570 -11.31 23.70 20.07
N VAL A 571 -10.47 24.67 19.72
CA VAL A 571 -9.31 25.07 20.54
C VAL A 571 -9.57 26.51 20.98
N ILE A 572 -9.31 26.77 22.26
CA ILE A 572 -9.36 28.11 22.81
C ILE A 572 -8.10 28.86 22.40
N LEU A 573 -8.29 29.88 21.55
CA LEU A 573 -7.21 30.67 20.98
C LEU A 573 -7.12 32.06 21.62
N THR A 574 -8.09 32.42 22.46
CA THR A 574 -8.15 33.73 23.11
C THR A 574 -7.93 33.62 24.61
N ARG A 575 -7.28 34.64 25.18
CA ARG A 575 -7.10 34.74 26.63
C ARG A 575 -8.43 34.88 27.38
N ALA A 576 -9.45 35.44 26.74
CA ALA A 576 -10.77 35.65 27.34
C ALA A 576 -11.52 34.33 27.58
N GLU A 577 -11.26 33.32 26.76
CA GLU A 577 -11.90 32.00 26.85
C GLU A 577 -11.01 30.98 27.59
N ALA A 578 -9.90 31.42 28.19
CA ALA A 578 -8.90 30.52 28.78
C ALA A 578 -9.52 29.49 29.75
N VAL A 579 -9.24 28.20 29.51
CA VAL A 579 -9.73 27.12 30.35
C VAL A 579 -9.02 27.16 31.70
N PRO A 580 -9.75 27.22 32.84
CA PRO A 580 -9.13 27.01 34.14
C PRO A 580 -8.65 25.56 34.25
N ASN A 581 -7.47 25.32 34.82
CA ASN A 581 -6.91 23.97 34.91
C ASN A 581 -7.77 23.09 35.85
N PRO A 582 -8.49 22.07 35.33
CA PRO A 582 -9.38 21.25 36.15
C PRO A 582 -8.63 20.30 37.09
N ARG A 583 -7.29 20.19 36.97
CA ARG A 583 -6.43 19.48 37.93
C ARG A 583 -5.92 20.37 39.07
N LEU A 584 -6.20 21.68 39.00
CA LEU A 584 -5.88 22.67 40.03
C LEU A 584 -7.13 23.21 40.74
N ILE A 585 -8.33 22.78 40.32
CA ILE A 585 -9.62 22.95 40.99
C ILE A 585 -9.92 21.64 41.71
#